data_AF-A0A528JIW1-F1
#
_entry.id   AF-A0A528JIW1-F1
#
_cell.length_a   1.000
_cell.length_b   1.000
_cell.length_c   1.000
_cell.angle_alpha   90.00
_cell.angle_beta   90.00
_cell.angle_gamma   90.00
#
_symmetry.space_group_name_H-M   'P 1'
#
loop_
_entity.id
_entity.type
_entity.pdbx_description
1 polymer ?
#
loop_
_entity_poly.entity_id
_entity_poly.type
_entity_poly.pdbx_seq_one_letter_code
_entity_poly.pdbx_strand_id
1 'polypeptide(L)' 'RESLRRIHPLGLTLFDEVWLLTAWCEAREDFRNFRLDRIAGLKKTDENFRPQNGRRFKDYLAQL' A
#
# COMPACT_ATOMS: atom_id res chain seq x y z
N ARG A 1 1.47 17.96 2.95
CA ARG A 1 1.34 18.15 1.49
C ARG A 1 0.58 16.96 0.95
N GLU A 2 -0.53 17.20 0.25
CA GLU A 2 -1.34 16.15 -0.34
C GLU A 2 -0.64 15.58 -1.58
N SER A 3 -0.80 14.28 -1.81
CA SER A 3 -0.27 13.61 -2.99
C SER A 3 -1.22 12.52 -3.44
N LEU A 4 -1.54 12.47 -4.73
CA LEU A 4 -2.19 11.32 -5.34
C LEU A 4 -1.13 10.25 -5.62
N ARG A 5 -1.38 9.00 -5.22
CA ARG A 5 -0.47 7.89 -5.46
C ARG A 5 -1.21 6.69 -6.01
N ARG A 6 -0.64 6.13 -7.06
CA ARG A 6 -1.05 4.83 -7.58
C ARG A 6 -0.32 3.74 -6.80
N ILE A 7 -1.09 2.81 -6.24
CA ILE A 7 -0.58 1.78 -5.34
C ILE A 7 -1.19 0.43 -5.67
N HIS A 8 -0.46 -0.65 -5.38
CA HIS A 8 -1.03 -2.00 -5.33
C HIS A 8 -1.31 -2.33 -3.88
N PRO A 9 -2.58 -2.37 -3.44
CA PRO A 9 -2.91 -2.68 -2.05
C PRO A 9 -2.56 -4.13 -1.72
N LEU A 10 -1.72 -4.35 -0.71
CA LEU A 10 -1.18 -5.69 -0.39
C LEU A 10 -1.78 -6.28 0.89
N GLY A 11 -1.98 -5.45 1.91
CA GLY A 11 -2.49 -5.91 3.20
C GLY A 11 -2.88 -4.75 4.11
N LEU A 12 -3.79 -5.03 5.04
CA LEU A 12 -4.15 -4.12 6.12
C LEU A 12 -3.61 -4.68 7.43
N THR A 13 -2.87 -3.85 8.15
CA THR A 13 -2.31 -4.18 9.47
C THR A 13 -2.88 -3.20 10.48
N LEU A 14 -3.46 -3.72 11.56
CA LEU A 14 -3.86 -2.91 12.69
C LEU A 14 -2.64 -2.70 13.59
N PHE A 15 -2.25 -1.45 13.80
CA PHE A 15 -1.17 -1.07 14.70
C PHE A 15 -1.74 -0.19 15.80
N ASP A 16 -1.91 -0.78 16.99
CA ASP A 16 -2.61 -0.17 18.12
C ASP A 16 -4.05 0.23 17.70
N GLU A 17 -4.36 1.52 17.61
CA GLU A 17 -5.68 2.02 17.19
C GLU A 17 -5.74 2.45 15.71
N VAL A 18 -4.66 2.27 14.94
CA VAL A 18 -4.54 2.80 13.58
C VAL A 18 -4.42 1.69 12.55
N TRP A 19 -5.28 1.72 11.53
CA TRP A 19 -5.14 0.87 10.36
C TRP A 19 -4.09 1.40 9.40
N LEU A 20 -3.13 0.53 9.08
CA LEU A 20 -2.10 0.76 8.07
C LEU A 20 -2.39 -0.10 6.84
N LEU A 21 -2.50 0.54 5.68
CA LEU A 21 -2.48 -0.11 4.38
C LEU A 21 -1.02 -0.24 3.93
N THR A 22 -0.51 -1.46 3.94
CA THR A 22 0.73 -1.79 3.25
C THR A 22 0.44 -1.95 1.77
N ALA A 23 1.20 -1.24 0.95
CA ALA A 23 1.04 -1.28 -0.50
C ALA A 23 2.36 -1.06 -1.23
N TRP A 24 2.45 -1.59 -2.46
CA TRP A 24 3.53 -1.25 -3.39
C TRP A 24 3.21 0.10 -4.03
N CYS A 25 4.10 1.08 -3.89
CA CYS A 25 3.92 2.41 -4.44
C CYS A 25 4.63 2.53 -5.79
N GLU A 26 3.89 2.59 -6.90
CA GLU A 26 4.48 2.66 -8.24
C GLU A 26 5.40 3.86 -8.43
N ALA A 27 5.02 5.02 -7.88
CA ALA A 27 5.81 6.25 -7.99
C ALA A 27 7.17 6.19 -7.27
N ARG A 28 7.39 5.20 -6.40
CA ARG A 28 8.63 5.03 -5.62
C ARG A 28 9.30 3.69 -5.87
N GLU A 29 8.64 2.80 -6.60
CA GLU A 29 9.08 1.41 -6.82
C GLU A 29 9.50 0.72 -5.51
N ASP A 30 8.68 0.90 -4.47
CA ASP A 30 9.01 0.50 -3.10
C ASP A 30 7.74 0.28 -2.26
N PHE A 31 7.86 -0.46 -1.15
CA PHE A 31 6.79 -0.68 -0.19
C PHE A 31 6.54 0.55 0.68
N ARG A 32 5.27 0.87 0.93
CA ARG A 32 4.88 1.94 1.84
C ARG A 32 3.66 1.58 2.65
N ASN A 33 3.65 2.09 3.88
CA ASN A 33 2.50 2.03 4.78
C ASN A 33 1.75 3.36 4.72
N PHE A 34 0.45 3.26 4.42
CA PHE A 34 -0.46 4.38 4.39
C PHE A 34 -1.42 4.29 5.56
N ARG A 35 -1.45 5.34 6.36
CA ARG A 35 -2.40 5.51 7.46
C ARG A 35 -3.80 5.75 6.90
N LEU A 36 -4.74 4.84 7.12
CA LEU A 36 -6.11 4.96 6.59
C LEU A 36 -6.79 6.24 7.06
N ASP A 37 -6.54 6.64 8.31
CA ASP A 37 -7.08 7.86 8.92
C ASP A 37 -6.59 9.15 8.24
N ARG A 38 -5.56 9.09 7.40
CA ARG A 38 -5.01 10.23 6.65
C ARG A 38 -5.34 10.22 5.16
N ILE A 39 -6.10 9.23 4.68
CA ILE A 39 -6.49 9.14 3.27
C ILE A 39 -7.71 10.02 3.04
N ALA A 40 -7.51 11.17 2.38
CA ALA A 40 -8.58 12.12 2.07
C ALA A 40 -9.53 11.63 0.96
N GLY A 41 -9.10 10.69 0.13
CA GLY A 41 -9.93 10.16 -0.96
C GLY A 41 -9.34 8.89 -1.57
N LEU A 42 -10.23 8.04 -2.09
CA LEU A 42 -9.88 6.78 -2.75
C LEU A 42 -10.64 6.66 -4.06
N LYS A 43 -9.92 6.41 -5.15
CA LYS A 43 -10.48 6.14 -6.47
C LYS A 43 -10.04 4.76 -6.92
N LYS A 44 -10.99 3.85 -7.14
CA LYS A 44 -10.71 2.56 -7.80
C LYS A 44 -10.32 2.82 -9.25
N THR A 45 -9.30 2.12 -9.73
CA THR A 45 -8.82 2.23 -11.11
C THR A 45 -9.47 1.22 -12.04
N ASP A 46 -10.24 0.27 -11.50
CA ASP A 46 -10.80 -0.90 -12.21
C ASP A 46 -9.75 -1.76 -12.93
N GLU A 47 -8.48 -1.58 -12.54
CA GLU A 47 -7.36 -2.38 -13.01
C GLU A 47 -6.96 -3.43 -11.99
N ASN A 48 -6.55 -4.59 -12.50
CA ASN A 48 -6.00 -5.66 -11.68
C ASN A 48 -4.48 -5.65 -11.76
N PHE A 49 -3.81 -5.73 -10.62
CA PHE A 49 -2.38 -5.98 -10.57
C PHE A 49 -2.11 -7.48 -10.38
N ARG A 50 -1.06 -7.98 -11.03
CA ARG A 50 -0.62 -9.36 -10.83
C ARG A 50 0.40 -9.41 -9.69
N PRO A 51 0.34 -10.43 -8.81
CA PRO A 51 1.40 -10.66 -7.83
C PRO A 51 2.76 -10.82 -8.54
N GLN A 52 3.74 -10.01 -8.17
CA GLN A 52 5.09 -10.06 -8.71
C GLN A 52 6.10 -10.37 -7.60
N ASN A 53 7.11 -11.19 -7.89
CA ASN A 53 8.19 -11.43 -6.95
C ASN A 53 8.86 -10.09 -6.57
N GLY A 54 9.05 -9.87 -5.27
CA GLY A 54 9.60 -8.63 -4.75
C GLY A 54 8.58 -7.52 -4.52
N ARG A 55 7.29 -7.73 -4.84
CA ARG A 55 6.21 -6.74 -4.67
C ARG A 55 5.00 -7.29 -3.89
N ARG A 56 5.08 -8.49 -3.33
CA ARG A 56 3.96 -9.10 -2.56
C ARG A 56 4.04 -8.72 -1.09
N PHE A 57 2.92 -8.88 -0.39
CA PHE A 57 2.88 -8.67 1.06
C PHE A 57 3.91 -9.53 1.81
N LYS A 58 4.10 -10.79 1.41
CA LYS A 58 5.14 -11.65 2.00
C LYS A 58 6.58 -11.15 1.77
N ASP A 59 6.81 -10.49 0.64
CA ASP A 59 8.14 -9.95 0.31
C ASP A 59 8.41 -8.71 1.18
N TYR A 60 7.37 -7.91 1.46
CA TYR A 60 7.43 -6.84 2.46
C TYR A 60 7.71 -7.36 3.87
N LEU A 61 7.00 -8.40 4.31
CA LEU A 61 7.21 -9.00 5.63
C LEU A 61 8.62 -9.56 5.81
N ALA A 62 9.24 -10.05 4.73
CA ALA A 62 10.62 -10.53 4.75
C ALA A 62 11.68 -9.42 4.85
N GLN A 63 11.29 -8.15 4.71
CA GLN A 63 12.16 -6.97 4.83
C GLN A 63 12.01 -6.24 6.17
N LEU A 64 11.05 -6.65 7.01
CA LEU A 64 10.86 -6.14 8.37
C LEU A 64 11.83 -6.83 9.35
#